data_AF-A0AA43HZ94-F1
#
_entry.id   AF-A0AA43HZ94-F1
#
_cell.length_a   1.000
_cell.length_b   1.000
_cell.length_c   1.000
_cell.angle_alpha   90.00
_cell.angle_beta   90.00
_cell.angle_gamma   90.00
#
_symmetry.space_group_name_H-M   'P 1'
#
loop_
_entity.id
_entity.type
_entity.pdbx_description
1 polymer ?
#
loop_
_entity_poly.entity_id
_entity_poly.type
_entity_poly.pdbx_seq_one_letter_code
_entity_poly.pdbx_strand_id
1 'polypeptide(L)'
;MYTKINMPRGLNSGSSKALVEYLDKEEKGFFFDKNDEKATSHRVQKEIDGHVNKLGKNEDKFYMLSFSPSKDELRQMVGRDVSSIEQLTFEEKTKLFSDLRGYTHDAMDIYAQSFNRENVRNGKDLMYFARIETERTYNHYDKDVQSGKANTGDKKDGLQLHIHVIVSRKSADDKAKLSPNIRFRNCQFKNGTQKEVTRGFNYTDFTEKCSAKFTEKFNIQTRANHNKGVQTQSFISSGANRLTNTVKNKAKNQLRNEILKDSFHTERQIAGNVMKVASIGNKIVNIASASNPVTAVKPIAELAVNAIKTIHRISTSGL
;
A
#
# COMPACT_ATOMS: atom_id res chain seq x y z
N MET A 1 5.83 -6.01 -3.08
CA MET A 1 5.05 -6.67 -2.02
C MET A 1 5.16 -8.16 -2.24
N TYR A 2 5.57 -8.93 -1.23
CA TYR A 2 5.63 -10.39 -1.36
C TYR A 2 4.31 -11.01 -0.91
N THR A 3 3.72 -11.85 -1.76
CA THR A 3 2.48 -12.57 -1.46
C THR A 3 2.73 -14.06 -1.53
N LYS A 4 2.24 -14.79 -0.53
CA LYS A 4 2.35 -16.25 -0.46
C LYS A 4 1.06 -16.90 0.00
N ILE A 5 0.66 -17.97 -0.68
CA ILE A 5 -0.30 -18.93 -0.13
C ILE A 5 0.54 -20.03 0.53
N ASN A 6 0.47 -20.09 1.85
CA ASN A 6 1.16 -21.11 2.62
C ASN A 6 0.39 -22.41 2.50
N MET A 7 1.01 -23.36 1.80
CA MET A 7 0.48 -24.67 1.56
C MET A 7 0.72 -25.53 2.80
N PRO A 8 -0.33 -25.85 3.56
CA PRO A 8 -0.20 -26.75 4.69
C PRO A 8 0.07 -28.14 4.12
N ARG A 9 1.16 -28.76 4.57
CA ARG A 9 1.58 -30.11 4.15
C ARG A 9 0.65 -31.19 4.76
N GLY A 10 -0.65 -31.11 4.51
CA GLY A 10 -1.70 -32.00 5.04
C GLY A 10 -2.34 -31.57 6.37
N LEU A 11 -1.90 -30.46 6.97
CA LEU A 11 -2.31 -30.01 8.31
C LEU A 11 -3.64 -29.23 8.36
N ASN A 12 -4.28 -29.00 7.22
CA ASN A 12 -5.50 -28.20 7.09
C ASN A 12 -6.76 -29.03 6.85
N SER A 13 -6.67 -30.36 6.86
CA SER A 13 -7.85 -31.24 6.77
C SER A 13 -8.61 -31.35 8.10
N GLY A 14 -7.96 -30.97 9.20
CA GLY A 14 -8.52 -30.94 10.56
C GLY A 14 -8.78 -29.53 11.08
N SER A 15 -8.67 -29.36 12.40
CA SER A 15 -8.89 -28.09 13.09
C SER A 15 -7.81 -27.06 12.77
N SER A 16 -8.21 -25.79 12.70
CA SER A 16 -7.33 -24.62 12.59
C SER A 16 -6.62 -24.24 13.89
N LYS A 17 -6.91 -24.93 15.01
CA LYS A 17 -6.36 -24.65 16.35
C LYS A 17 -4.85 -24.40 16.35
N ALA A 18 -4.06 -25.35 15.84
CA ALA A 18 -2.60 -25.23 15.85
C ALA A 18 -2.09 -24.00 15.06
N LEU A 19 -2.77 -23.64 13.98
CA LEU A 19 -2.43 -22.44 13.21
C LEU A 19 -2.81 -21.18 13.96
N VAL A 20 -4.00 -21.14 14.55
CA VAL A 20 -4.48 -20.00 15.34
C VAL A 20 -3.55 -19.76 16.53
N GLU A 21 -3.19 -20.81 17.28
CA GLU A 21 -2.25 -20.74 18.40
C GLU A 21 -0.87 -20.25 17.95
N TYR A 22 -0.37 -20.72 16.81
CA TYR A 22 0.90 -20.24 16.25
C TYR A 22 0.87 -18.75 15.92
N LEU A 23 -0.23 -18.25 15.34
CA LEU A 23 -0.38 -16.82 15.01
C LEU A 23 -0.69 -15.96 16.24
N ASP A 24 -1.14 -16.56 17.34
CA ASP A 24 -1.46 -15.86 18.59
C ASP A 24 -0.26 -15.65 19.53
N LYS A 25 0.94 -16.08 19.11
CA LYS A 25 2.17 -15.97 19.89
C LYS A 25 2.60 -14.54 20.25
N GLU A 26 2.20 -13.53 19.46
CA GLU A 26 2.53 -12.13 19.77
C GLU A 26 1.45 -11.52 20.68
N GLU A 27 1.79 -11.13 21.92
CA GLU A 27 0.84 -10.55 22.90
C GLU A 27 0.08 -9.29 22.44
N LYS A 28 0.47 -8.69 21.29
CA LYS A 28 0.08 -7.33 20.88
C LYS A 28 -0.85 -7.28 19.66
N GLY A 29 -1.84 -8.17 19.53
CA GLY A 29 -2.78 -8.07 18.41
C GLY A 29 -4.07 -8.88 18.55
N PHE A 30 -5.15 -8.38 17.95
CA PHE A 30 -6.36 -9.14 17.68
C PHE A 30 -6.39 -9.55 16.20
N PHE A 31 -7.10 -10.63 15.90
CA PHE A 31 -7.53 -10.86 14.53
C PHE A 31 -8.58 -9.83 14.13
N PHE A 32 -8.72 -9.58 12.84
CA PHE A 32 -9.80 -8.79 12.26
C PHE A 32 -10.43 -9.55 11.09
N ASP A 33 -11.73 -9.37 10.88
CA ASP A 33 -12.46 -9.98 9.78
C ASP A 33 -12.63 -9.01 8.60
N LYS A 34 -13.46 -9.40 7.61
CA LYS A 34 -13.80 -8.59 6.44
C LYS A 34 -14.46 -7.23 6.73
N ASN A 35 -14.95 -7.01 7.94
CA ASN A 35 -15.61 -5.79 8.39
C ASN A 35 -14.76 -5.01 9.41
N ASP A 36 -13.47 -5.33 9.54
CA ASP A 36 -12.57 -4.84 10.59
C ASP A 36 -13.04 -5.19 12.02
N GLU A 37 -13.94 -6.17 12.18
CA GLU A 37 -14.40 -6.59 13.49
C GLU A 37 -13.33 -7.42 14.17
N LYS A 38 -13.00 -7.07 15.42
CA LYS A 38 -12.03 -7.80 16.21
C LYS A 38 -12.52 -9.23 16.49
N ALA A 39 -11.63 -10.19 16.32
CA ALA A 39 -11.88 -11.59 16.60
C ALA A 39 -10.82 -12.15 17.56
N THR A 40 -11.29 -12.92 18.54
CA THR A 40 -10.43 -13.70 19.45
C THR A 40 -10.00 -14.99 18.77
N SER A 41 -8.89 -15.58 19.20
CA SER A 41 -8.42 -16.89 18.75
C SER A 41 -9.51 -17.97 18.83
N HIS A 42 -10.31 -17.96 19.92
CA HIS A 42 -11.45 -18.86 20.07
C HIS A 42 -12.51 -18.65 18.97
N ARG A 43 -12.87 -17.40 18.67
CA ARG A 43 -13.83 -17.08 17.60
C ARG A 43 -13.31 -17.54 16.24
N VAL A 44 -12.06 -17.21 15.92
CA VAL A 44 -11.42 -17.58 14.65
C VAL A 44 -11.45 -19.10 14.47
N GLN A 45 -11.01 -19.85 15.48
CA GLN A 45 -11.02 -21.31 15.43
C GLN A 45 -12.44 -21.86 15.25
N LYS A 46 -13.38 -21.41 16.08
CA LYS A 46 -14.77 -21.89 16.08
C LYS A 46 -15.45 -21.67 14.72
N GLU A 47 -15.30 -20.48 14.14
CA GLU A 47 -15.94 -20.14 12.87
C GLU A 47 -15.29 -20.87 11.70
N ILE A 48 -13.95 -20.92 11.63
CA ILE A 48 -13.25 -21.63 10.56
C ILE A 48 -13.51 -23.14 10.62
N ASP A 49 -13.45 -23.76 11.80
CA ASP A 49 -13.66 -25.20 11.97
C ASP A 49 -15.13 -25.60 11.75
N GLY A 50 -16.06 -24.68 12.03
CA GLY A 50 -17.49 -24.88 11.76
C GLY A 50 -17.87 -24.73 10.29
N HIS A 51 -17.11 -23.97 9.51
CA HIS A 51 -17.41 -23.65 8.11
C HIS A 51 -16.85 -24.68 7.13
N VAL A 52 -17.32 -25.92 7.27
CA VAL A 52 -16.82 -27.10 6.55
C VAL A 52 -17.92 -27.86 5.80
N ASN A 53 -19.04 -27.20 5.51
CA ASN A 53 -20.21 -27.83 4.91
C ASN A 53 -19.87 -28.54 3.58
N LYS A 54 -20.20 -29.84 3.50
CA LYS A 54 -19.93 -30.73 2.37
C LYS A 54 -18.43 -30.88 2.02
N LEU A 55 -17.52 -30.62 2.96
CA LEU A 55 -16.10 -30.96 2.83
C LEU A 55 -15.83 -32.35 3.42
N GLY A 56 -15.20 -33.23 2.64
CA GLY A 56 -14.81 -34.58 3.09
C GLY A 56 -13.73 -34.55 4.17
N LYS A 57 -13.55 -35.64 4.91
CA LYS A 57 -12.59 -35.73 6.04
C LYS A 57 -11.15 -35.36 5.67
N ASN A 58 -10.69 -35.77 4.49
CA ASN A 58 -9.33 -35.55 4.01
C ASN A 58 -9.20 -34.32 3.11
N GLU A 59 -10.28 -33.54 2.96
CA GLU A 59 -10.25 -32.29 2.23
C GLU A 59 -9.75 -31.16 3.11
N ASP A 60 -8.82 -30.36 2.59
CA ASP A 60 -8.44 -29.06 3.13
C ASP A 60 -9.67 -28.25 3.56
N LYS A 61 -9.66 -27.69 4.76
CA LYS A 61 -10.75 -26.88 5.35
C LYS A 61 -10.47 -25.39 5.28
N PHE A 62 -9.20 -25.01 5.36
CA PHE A 62 -8.74 -23.63 5.31
C PHE A 62 -7.38 -23.53 4.61
N TYR A 63 -6.99 -22.30 4.29
CA TYR A 63 -5.68 -21.93 3.77
C TYR A 63 -5.12 -20.75 4.55
N MET A 64 -3.80 -20.66 4.61
CA MET A 64 -3.11 -19.48 5.14
C MET A 64 -2.50 -18.67 4.01
N LEU A 65 -2.72 -17.37 4.00
CA LEU A 65 -2.02 -16.42 3.14
C LEU A 65 -1.07 -15.58 3.99
N SER A 66 0.01 -15.12 3.36
CA SER A 66 0.93 -14.14 3.91
C SER A 66 1.11 -13.00 2.92
N PHE A 67 0.90 -11.78 3.39
CA PHE A 67 1.26 -10.55 2.68
C PHE A 67 2.39 -9.88 3.44
N SER A 68 3.54 -9.76 2.78
CA SER A 68 4.78 -9.35 3.42
C SER A 68 5.38 -8.18 2.62
N PRO A 69 5.02 -6.94 2.99
CA PRO A 69 5.80 -5.78 2.58
C PRO A 69 7.29 -5.98 2.90
N SER A 70 8.15 -5.44 2.05
CA SER A 70 9.58 -5.31 2.35
C SER A 70 9.85 -4.16 3.33
N LYS A 71 11.05 -4.13 3.92
CA LYS A 71 11.47 -3.04 4.83
C LYS A 71 11.36 -1.68 4.14
N ASP A 72 11.76 -1.60 2.87
CA ASP A 72 11.73 -0.36 2.08
C ASP A 72 10.30 0.05 1.72
N GLU A 73 9.42 -0.90 1.44
CA GLU A 73 8.00 -0.63 1.22
C GLU A 73 7.34 -0.05 2.49
N LEU A 74 7.62 -0.62 3.66
CA LEU A 74 7.11 -0.12 4.93
C LEU A 74 7.63 1.28 5.24
N ARG A 75 8.93 1.55 5.00
CA ARG A 75 9.51 2.90 5.13
C ARG A 75 8.83 3.90 4.21
N GLN A 76 8.55 3.53 2.97
CA GLN A 76 7.83 4.39 2.03
C GLN A 76 6.38 4.66 2.46
N MET A 77 5.68 3.67 3.02
CA MET A 77 4.34 3.88 3.59
C MET A 77 4.34 4.87 4.75
N VAL A 78 5.40 4.86 5.57
CA VAL A 78 5.60 5.82 6.67
C VAL A 78 6.03 7.19 6.14
N GLY A 79 6.79 7.24 5.04
CA GLY A 79 7.19 8.48 4.37
C GLY A 79 8.50 9.09 4.90
N ARG A 80 9.23 8.39 5.76
CA ARG A 80 10.56 8.78 6.26
C ARG A 80 11.40 7.56 6.60
N ASP A 81 12.70 7.76 6.80
CA ASP A 81 13.58 6.67 7.20
C ASP A 81 13.31 6.28 8.66
N VAL A 82 12.94 5.03 8.87
CA VAL A 82 12.64 4.43 10.17
C VAL A 82 13.24 3.04 10.23
N SER A 83 13.88 2.71 11.36
CA SER A 83 14.53 1.42 11.56
C SER A 83 13.84 0.52 12.59
N SER A 84 12.78 0.99 13.26
CA SER A 84 12.04 0.20 14.26
C SER A 84 10.62 0.73 14.47
N ILE A 85 9.73 -0.11 15.00
CA ILE A 85 8.33 0.27 15.25
C ILE A 85 8.21 1.25 16.43
N GLU A 86 9.18 1.21 17.34
CA GLU A 86 9.29 2.08 18.53
C GLU A 86 9.56 3.54 18.17
N GLN A 87 10.14 3.80 17.00
CA GLN A 87 10.39 5.15 16.48
C GLN A 87 9.16 5.79 15.82
N LEU A 88 8.06 5.05 15.66
CA LEU A 88 6.83 5.59 15.07
C LEU A 88 6.04 6.35 16.13
N THR A 89 5.48 7.49 15.74
CA THR A 89 4.48 8.17 16.56
C THR A 89 3.21 7.33 16.64
N PHE A 90 2.35 7.62 17.62
CA PHE A 90 1.04 6.97 17.73
C PHE A 90 0.21 7.12 16.45
N GLU A 91 0.26 8.30 15.81
CA GLU A 91 -0.45 8.60 14.57
C GLU A 91 0.12 7.79 13.39
N GLU A 92 1.44 7.77 13.23
CA GLU A 92 2.10 6.98 12.18
C GLU A 92 1.81 5.49 12.31
N LYS A 93 1.85 4.97 13.55
CA LYS A 93 1.51 3.57 13.83
C LYS A 93 0.04 3.31 13.51
N THR A 94 -0.87 4.17 13.96
CA THR A 94 -2.31 4.02 13.70
C THR A 94 -2.60 4.01 12.20
N LYS A 95 -2.01 4.95 11.45
CA LYS A 95 -2.13 5.03 10.00
C LYS A 95 -1.54 3.80 9.33
N LEU A 96 -0.33 3.39 9.67
CA LEU A 96 0.34 2.22 9.09
C LEU A 96 -0.49 0.93 9.27
N PHE A 97 -1.03 0.69 10.47
CA PHE A 97 -1.90 -0.47 10.71
C PHE A 97 -3.23 -0.36 9.96
N SER A 98 -3.81 0.83 9.87
CA SER A 98 -5.02 1.07 9.09
C SER A 98 -4.81 0.83 7.60
N ASP A 99 -3.69 1.31 7.06
CA ASP A 99 -3.28 1.12 5.68
C ASP A 99 -3.09 -0.38 5.36
N LEU A 100 -2.43 -1.12 6.26
CA LEU A 100 -2.23 -2.56 6.11
C LEU A 100 -3.55 -3.36 6.19
N ARG A 101 -4.49 -2.99 7.06
CA ARG A 101 -5.85 -3.58 7.07
C ARG A 101 -6.59 -3.29 5.77
N GLY A 102 -6.59 -2.03 5.34
CA GLY A 102 -7.19 -1.62 4.07
C GLY A 102 -6.57 -2.33 2.87
N TYR A 103 -5.27 -2.60 2.87
CA TYR A 103 -4.64 -3.41 1.83
C TYR A 103 -5.03 -4.90 1.92
N THR A 104 -5.19 -5.43 3.13
CA THR A 104 -5.64 -6.81 3.34
C THR A 104 -7.00 -7.04 2.69
N HIS A 105 -7.94 -6.10 2.84
CA HIS A 105 -9.24 -6.18 2.17
C HIS A 105 -9.11 -6.18 0.65
N ASP A 106 -8.34 -5.25 0.08
CA ASP A 106 -8.08 -5.22 -1.37
C ASP A 106 -7.46 -6.53 -1.87
N ALA A 107 -6.51 -7.09 -1.13
CA ALA A 107 -5.87 -8.35 -1.48
C ALA A 107 -6.84 -9.54 -1.41
N MET A 108 -7.78 -9.53 -0.46
CA MET A 108 -8.82 -10.55 -0.34
C MET A 108 -9.92 -10.39 -1.38
N ASP A 109 -10.19 -9.18 -1.87
CA ASP A 109 -11.01 -8.95 -3.06
C ASP A 109 -10.37 -9.60 -4.30
N ILE A 110 -9.08 -9.38 -4.50
CA ILE A 110 -8.31 -10.01 -5.59
C ILE A 110 -8.33 -11.54 -5.43
N TYR A 111 -8.17 -12.06 -4.20
CA TYR A 111 -8.23 -13.49 -3.92
C TYR A 111 -9.59 -14.09 -4.31
N ALA A 112 -10.70 -13.43 -3.97
CA ALA A 112 -12.05 -13.85 -4.35
C ALA A 112 -12.22 -13.91 -5.88
N GLN A 113 -11.83 -12.84 -6.58
CA GLN A 113 -11.94 -12.72 -8.03
C GLN A 113 -11.10 -13.76 -8.77
N SER A 114 -9.96 -14.14 -8.19
CA SER A 114 -9.02 -15.10 -8.78
C SER A 114 -9.60 -16.51 -8.94
N PHE A 115 -10.74 -16.83 -8.32
CA PHE A 115 -11.44 -18.10 -8.52
C PHE A 115 -12.34 -18.15 -9.75
N ASN A 116 -12.64 -16.99 -10.35
CA ASN A 116 -13.53 -16.85 -11.50
C ASN A 116 -14.91 -17.52 -11.26
N ARG A 117 -15.55 -17.19 -10.12
CA ARG A 117 -16.89 -17.68 -9.77
C ARG A 117 -17.88 -16.53 -9.71
N GLU A 118 -19.04 -16.69 -10.35
CA GLU A 118 -20.06 -15.64 -10.40
C GLU A 118 -20.60 -15.22 -9.02
N ASN A 119 -20.61 -16.14 -8.06
CA ASN A 119 -21.07 -15.94 -6.69
C ASN A 119 -19.95 -15.57 -5.70
N VAL A 120 -18.72 -15.36 -6.16
CA VAL A 120 -17.58 -14.96 -5.32
C VAL A 120 -16.83 -13.84 -6.03
N ARG A 121 -17.17 -12.60 -5.69
CA ARG A 121 -16.78 -11.39 -6.41
C ARG A 121 -15.80 -10.51 -5.65
N ASN A 122 -15.83 -10.57 -4.32
CA ASN A 122 -14.96 -9.80 -3.46
C ASN A 122 -14.76 -10.49 -2.10
N GLY A 123 -13.96 -9.89 -1.23
CA GLY A 123 -13.62 -10.40 0.08
C GLY A 123 -14.81 -10.57 1.02
N LYS A 124 -15.96 -9.92 0.76
CA LYS A 124 -17.17 -10.12 1.56
C LYS A 124 -17.81 -11.49 1.31
N ASP A 125 -17.55 -12.08 0.15
CA ASP A 125 -17.98 -13.43 -0.22
C ASP A 125 -17.07 -14.53 0.35
N LEU A 126 -16.10 -14.14 1.19
CA LEU A 126 -15.14 -15.03 1.85
C LEU A 126 -15.36 -15.01 3.37
N MET A 127 -15.05 -16.14 4.01
CA MET A 127 -14.84 -16.19 5.45
C MET A 127 -13.33 -16.20 5.71
N TYR A 128 -12.80 -15.09 6.20
CA TYR A 128 -11.39 -14.98 6.58
C TYR A 128 -11.21 -14.13 7.83
N PHE A 129 -10.08 -14.41 8.49
CA PHE A 129 -9.56 -13.63 9.61
C PHE A 129 -8.11 -13.31 9.34
N ALA A 130 -7.69 -12.09 9.64
CA ALA A 130 -6.35 -11.61 9.40
C ALA A 130 -5.71 -11.07 10.68
N ARG A 131 -4.39 -11.13 10.76
CA ARG A 131 -3.59 -10.54 11.84
C ARG A 131 -2.36 -9.88 11.25
N ILE A 132 -1.99 -8.72 11.81
CA ILE A 132 -0.73 -8.04 11.48
C ILE A 132 0.29 -8.40 12.56
N GLU A 133 1.35 -9.10 12.17
CA GLU A 133 2.52 -9.39 13.01
C GLU A 133 3.57 -8.29 12.80
N THR A 134 4.30 -7.96 13.87
CA THR A 134 5.22 -6.82 13.88
C THR A 134 6.68 -7.21 13.71
N GLU A 135 7.03 -8.45 14.03
CA GLU A 135 8.40 -8.94 14.04
C GLU A 135 8.58 -10.13 13.11
N ARG A 136 9.78 -10.32 12.56
CA ARG A 136 10.15 -11.54 11.84
C ARG A 136 11.45 -12.07 12.43
N THR A 137 11.58 -13.38 12.53
CA THR A 137 12.82 -14.03 12.96
C THR A 137 13.56 -14.63 11.78
N TYR A 138 14.88 -14.76 11.92
CA TYR A 138 15.70 -15.51 10.98
C TYR A 138 15.42 -17.01 11.08
N ASN A 139 15.27 -17.66 9.93
CA ASN A 139 15.19 -19.11 9.82
C ASN A 139 16.51 -19.69 9.29
N HIS A 140 16.68 -21.00 9.40
CA HIS A 140 17.90 -21.70 9.00
C HIS A 140 18.27 -21.54 7.50
N TYR A 141 17.29 -21.22 6.65
CA TYR A 141 17.49 -21.02 5.21
C TYR A 141 17.78 -19.57 4.83
N ASP A 142 17.71 -18.62 5.78
CA ASP A 142 18.06 -17.23 5.50
C ASP A 142 19.55 -17.11 5.20
N LYS A 143 19.89 -16.37 4.14
CA LYS A 143 21.29 -16.18 3.69
C LYS A 143 22.19 -15.62 4.79
N ASP A 144 21.66 -14.76 5.65
CA ASP A 144 22.41 -14.17 6.75
C ASP A 144 22.73 -15.22 7.83
N VAL A 145 21.87 -16.21 8.04
CA VAL A 145 22.16 -17.36 8.91
C VAL A 145 23.19 -18.29 8.25
N GLN A 146 23.00 -18.61 6.97
CA GLN A 146 23.91 -19.46 6.22
C GLN A 146 25.34 -18.88 6.13
N SER A 147 25.47 -17.55 6.14
CA SER A 147 26.75 -16.85 6.12
C SER A 147 27.29 -16.50 7.52
N GLY A 148 26.62 -16.94 8.60
CA GLY A 148 27.05 -16.71 9.98
C GLY A 148 26.89 -15.26 10.47
N LYS A 149 26.13 -14.42 9.76
CA LYS A 149 25.86 -13.02 10.14
C LYS A 149 24.73 -12.86 11.14
N ALA A 150 23.86 -13.88 11.26
CA ALA A 150 22.76 -13.94 12.21
C ALA A 150 22.55 -15.39 12.66
N ASN A 151 21.90 -15.59 13.80
CA ASN A 151 21.50 -16.92 14.25
C ASN A 151 20.03 -17.20 13.92
N THR A 152 19.68 -18.48 13.83
CA THR A 152 18.28 -18.88 13.73
C THR A 152 17.54 -18.46 15.00
N GLY A 153 16.39 -17.80 14.84
CA GLY A 153 15.60 -17.27 15.95
C GLY A 153 15.88 -15.79 16.26
N ASP A 154 17.00 -15.23 15.78
CA ASP A 154 17.28 -13.80 15.96
C ASP A 154 16.21 -12.95 15.25
N LYS A 155 15.84 -11.82 15.86
CA LYS A 155 14.88 -10.88 15.26
C LYS A 155 15.54 -10.15 14.08
N LYS A 156 14.78 -9.96 13.01
CA LYS A 156 15.21 -9.17 11.85
C LYS A 156 15.06 -7.68 12.17
N ASP A 157 16.10 -6.90 11.90
CA ASP A 157 16.09 -5.44 12.09
C ASP A 157 15.12 -4.73 11.14
N GLY A 158 14.80 -3.46 11.41
CA GLY A 158 13.92 -2.68 10.53
C GLY A 158 12.44 -2.96 10.77
N LEU A 159 11.58 -2.27 10.04
CA LEU A 159 10.15 -2.59 10.03
C LEU A 159 9.94 -3.97 9.39
N GLN A 160 9.34 -4.89 10.15
CA GLN A 160 9.10 -6.29 9.75
C GLN A 160 7.60 -6.63 9.62
N LEU A 161 6.73 -5.63 9.58
CA LEU A 161 5.29 -5.85 9.56
C LEU A 161 4.88 -6.79 8.41
N HIS A 162 4.02 -7.75 8.72
CA HIS A 162 3.43 -8.66 7.75
C HIS A 162 2.06 -9.11 8.19
N ILE A 163 1.24 -9.51 7.23
CA ILE A 163 -0.12 -9.92 7.46
C ILE A 163 -0.20 -11.44 7.25
N HIS A 164 -0.80 -12.13 8.21
CA HIS A 164 -1.27 -13.50 8.06
C HIS A 164 -2.78 -13.51 7.92
N VAL A 165 -3.30 -14.26 6.95
CA VAL A 165 -4.75 -14.44 6.76
C VAL A 165 -5.08 -15.92 6.81
N ILE A 166 -6.02 -16.31 7.65
CA ILE A 166 -6.67 -17.62 7.63
C ILE A 166 -7.97 -17.46 6.86
N VAL A 167 -8.14 -18.21 5.77
CA VAL A 167 -9.35 -18.19 4.94
C VAL A 167 -9.95 -19.58 4.85
N SER A 168 -11.26 -19.70 5.04
CA SER A 168 -11.97 -20.95 4.81
C SER A 168 -11.87 -21.36 3.34
N ARG A 169 -11.85 -22.68 3.07
CA ARG A 169 -11.99 -23.21 1.71
C ARG A 169 -13.39 -22.94 1.15
N LYS A 170 -14.36 -22.54 1.96
CA LYS A 170 -15.74 -22.29 1.52
C LYS A 170 -15.98 -20.80 1.28
N SER A 171 -16.82 -20.47 0.29
CA SER A 171 -17.40 -19.13 0.20
C SER A 171 -18.25 -18.85 1.43
N ALA A 172 -18.44 -17.58 1.80
CA ALA A 172 -19.17 -17.18 3.00
C ALA A 172 -20.62 -17.69 3.05
N ASP A 173 -21.23 -17.99 1.90
CA ASP A 173 -22.57 -18.59 1.79
C ASP A 173 -22.57 -20.14 1.84
N ASP A 174 -21.41 -20.74 2.07
CA ASP A 174 -21.17 -22.18 2.13
C ASP A 174 -21.52 -22.95 0.83
N LYS A 175 -21.61 -22.27 -0.33
CA LYS A 175 -21.99 -22.91 -1.60
C LYS A 175 -20.78 -23.34 -2.45
N ALA A 176 -19.74 -22.52 -2.53
CA ALA A 176 -18.58 -22.79 -3.37
C ALA A 176 -17.40 -23.39 -2.57
N LYS A 177 -16.65 -24.31 -3.20
CA LYS A 177 -15.33 -24.76 -2.74
C LYS A 177 -14.26 -23.95 -3.47
N LEU A 178 -13.50 -23.17 -2.71
CA LEU A 178 -12.47 -22.22 -3.13
C LEU A 178 -11.10 -22.81 -2.75
N SER A 179 -10.55 -23.64 -3.63
CA SER A 179 -9.20 -24.16 -3.46
C SER A 179 -8.24 -23.42 -4.39
N PRO A 180 -7.18 -22.77 -3.89
CA PRO A 180 -6.15 -22.19 -4.73
C PRO A 180 -5.24 -23.27 -5.36
N ASN A 181 -5.42 -24.55 -4.99
CA ASN A 181 -4.52 -25.67 -5.30
C ASN A 181 -4.93 -26.48 -6.53
N ILE A 182 -5.69 -25.88 -7.43
CA ILE A 182 -6.24 -26.62 -8.56
C ILE A 182 -5.14 -26.75 -9.63
N ARG A 183 -4.84 -28.00 -10.01
CA ARG A 183 -3.91 -28.36 -11.13
C ARG A 183 -4.35 -27.80 -12.50
N PHE A 184 -5.53 -27.21 -12.58
CA PHE A 184 -6.22 -26.74 -13.76
C PHE A 184 -6.24 -25.21 -13.76
N ARG A 185 -5.16 -24.61 -14.27
CA ARG A 185 -5.06 -23.16 -14.49
C ARG A 185 -5.99 -22.78 -15.65
N ASN A 186 -6.92 -21.86 -15.42
CA ASN A 186 -7.79 -21.28 -16.45
C ASN A 186 -8.51 -22.33 -17.33
N CYS A 187 -9.03 -23.41 -16.73
CA CYS A 187 -9.79 -24.37 -17.52
C CYS A 187 -11.15 -23.79 -17.90
N GLN A 188 -11.43 -23.80 -19.20
CA GLN A 188 -12.72 -23.45 -19.76
C GLN A 188 -13.65 -24.65 -19.63
N PHE A 189 -14.79 -24.43 -19.00
CA PHE A 189 -15.86 -25.41 -18.89
C PHE A 189 -17.04 -24.93 -19.70
N LYS A 190 -17.62 -25.78 -20.54
CA LYS A 190 -18.92 -25.50 -21.12
C LYS A 190 -19.97 -25.80 -20.06
N ASN A 191 -20.67 -24.77 -19.60
CA ASN A 191 -21.86 -24.98 -18.78
C ASN A 191 -22.98 -25.56 -19.65
N GLY A 192 -24.03 -26.14 -19.05
CA GLY A 192 -25.18 -26.72 -19.76
C GLY A 192 -25.92 -25.76 -20.71
N THR A 193 -25.59 -24.47 -20.68
CA THR A 193 -26.04 -23.39 -21.57
C THR A 193 -25.04 -23.03 -22.69
N GLN A 194 -24.03 -23.87 -22.98
CA GLN A 194 -22.97 -23.69 -23.98
C GLN A 194 -22.03 -22.48 -23.80
N LYS A 195 -22.20 -21.67 -22.74
CA LYS A 195 -21.24 -20.62 -22.39
C LYS A 195 -19.96 -21.23 -21.81
N GLU A 196 -18.82 -20.78 -22.30
CA GLU A 196 -17.51 -21.10 -21.74
C GLU A 196 -17.31 -20.31 -20.44
N VAL A 197 -17.10 -21.02 -19.34
CA VAL A 197 -16.81 -20.46 -18.02
C VAL A 197 -15.39 -20.86 -17.66
N THR A 198 -14.51 -19.86 -17.51
CA THR A 198 -13.17 -20.08 -16.97
C THR A 198 -13.27 -20.31 -15.48
N ARG A 199 -12.73 -21.43 -14.98
CA ARG A 199 -12.59 -21.68 -13.54
C ARG A 199 -11.15 -22.08 -13.22
N GLY A 200 -10.77 -21.81 -11.97
CA GLY A 200 -9.43 -22.12 -11.47
C GLY A 200 -8.77 -20.88 -10.87
N PHE A 201 -7.66 -21.11 -10.17
CA PHE A 201 -6.90 -20.07 -9.48
C PHE A 201 -5.51 -19.98 -10.11
N ASN A 202 -5.15 -18.81 -10.63
CA ASN A 202 -3.82 -18.57 -11.16
C ASN A 202 -2.98 -17.84 -10.10
N TYR A 203 -2.08 -18.60 -9.46
CA TYR A 203 -1.23 -18.07 -8.39
C TYR A 203 -0.36 -16.89 -8.86
N THR A 204 0.24 -16.98 -10.05
CA THR A 204 1.10 -15.93 -10.58
C THR A 204 0.31 -14.63 -10.77
N ASP A 205 -0.82 -14.71 -11.46
CA ASP A 205 -1.72 -13.57 -11.68
C ASP A 205 -2.23 -12.97 -10.36
N PHE A 206 -2.60 -13.80 -9.38
CA PHE A 206 -2.96 -13.36 -8.05
C PHE A 206 -1.84 -12.55 -7.38
N THR A 207 -0.61 -13.09 -7.36
CA THR A 207 0.53 -12.41 -6.73
C THR A 207 0.92 -11.11 -7.45
N GLU A 208 0.85 -11.08 -8.78
CA GLU A 208 1.12 -9.90 -9.59
C GLU A 208 0.08 -8.80 -9.33
N LYS A 209 -1.21 -9.15 -9.33
CA LYS A 209 -2.31 -8.22 -8.98
C LYS A 209 -2.17 -7.68 -7.57
N CYS A 210 -1.86 -8.53 -6.59
CA CYS A 210 -1.60 -8.07 -5.21
C CYS A 210 -0.44 -7.08 -5.14
N SER A 211 0.66 -7.35 -5.85
CA SER A 211 1.82 -6.46 -5.87
C SER A 211 1.53 -5.13 -6.59
N ALA A 212 0.82 -5.19 -7.71
CA ALA A 212 0.37 -4.00 -8.45
C ALA A 212 -0.55 -3.14 -7.58
N LYS A 213 -1.55 -3.76 -6.94
CA LYS A 213 -2.49 -3.04 -6.06
C LYS A 213 -1.81 -2.39 -4.87
N PHE A 214 -0.83 -3.05 -4.26
CA PHE A 214 -0.04 -2.48 -3.17
C PHE A 214 0.73 -1.23 -3.64
N THR A 215 1.39 -1.36 -4.79
CA THR A 215 2.20 -0.28 -5.39
C THR A 215 1.31 0.92 -5.73
N GLU A 216 0.15 0.68 -6.34
CA GLU A 216 -0.85 1.70 -6.66
C GLU A 216 -1.38 2.40 -5.40
N LYS A 217 -1.83 1.62 -4.40
CA LYS A 217 -2.48 2.14 -3.19
C LYS A 217 -1.57 3.06 -2.37
N PHE A 218 -0.28 2.70 -2.29
CA PHE A 218 0.69 3.44 -1.45
C PHE A 218 1.71 4.24 -2.26
N ASN A 219 1.52 4.34 -3.58
CA ASN A 219 2.42 5.04 -4.49
C ASN A 219 3.90 4.65 -4.30
N ILE A 220 4.17 3.35 -4.18
CA ILE A 220 5.51 2.83 -3.89
C ILE A 220 6.42 3.03 -5.10
N GLN A 221 7.56 3.66 -4.85
CA GLN A 221 8.68 3.75 -5.78
C GLN A 221 9.36 2.39 -5.87
N THR A 222 9.06 1.66 -6.93
CA THR A 222 9.77 0.42 -7.30
C THR A 222 10.96 0.74 -8.20
N ARG A 223 11.96 -0.15 -8.32
CA ARG A 223 13.05 0.00 -9.31
C ARG A 223 12.52 0.19 -10.75
N ALA A 224 11.38 -0.42 -11.09
CA ALA A 224 10.71 -0.23 -12.38
C ALA A 224 9.99 1.13 -12.49
N ASN A 225 9.41 1.63 -11.39
CA ASN A 225 8.85 2.98 -11.30
C ASN A 225 9.92 4.07 -11.21
N HIS A 226 11.16 3.75 -10.84
CA HIS A 226 12.28 4.67 -10.97
C HIS A 226 12.57 4.95 -12.47
N ASN A 227 12.40 3.96 -13.35
CA ASN A 227 12.54 4.10 -14.80
C ASN A 227 11.28 4.64 -15.49
N LYS A 228 10.08 4.39 -14.97
CA LYS A 228 8.84 5.03 -15.46
C LYS A 228 8.65 6.45 -14.91
N GLY A 229 9.15 6.74 -13.72
CA GLY A 229 9.30 8.09 -13.16
C GLY A 229 10.26 8.91 -14.01
N VAL A 230 11.31 8.30 -14.58
CA VAL A 230 12.10 8.96 -15.64
C VAL A 230 11.23 9.28 -16.87
N GLN A 231 10.24 8.46 -17.26
CA GLN A 231 9.36 8.79 -18.38
C GLN A 231 8.25 9.80 -18.04
N THR A 232 7.47 9.64 -16.97
CA THR A 232 6.36 10.56 -16.61
C THR A 232 6.89 11.89 -16.07
N GLN A 233 7.99 11.87 -15.30
CA GLN A 233 8.75 13.08 -15.02
C GLN A 233 9.42 13.57 -16.31
N SER A 234 9.83 12.77 -17.30
CA SER A 234 10.23 13.33 -18.60
C SER A 234 9.07 13.93 -19.39
N PHE A 235 7.81 13.52 -19.24
CA PHE A 235 6.70 14.17 -19.96
C PHE A 235 6.26 15.46 -19.27
N ILE A 236 6.15 15.46 -17.94
CA ILE A 236 5.81 16.67 -17.16
C ILE A 236 7.02 17.60 -17.05
N SER A 237 8.24 17.08 -16.87
CA SER A 237 9.47 17.88 -16.91
C SER A 237 9.93 18.17 -18.34
N SER A 238 9.56 17.48 -19.41
CA SER A 238 9.81 18.00 -20.77
C SER A 238 8.77 19.05 -21.14
N GLY A 239 7.54 18.99 -20.64
CA GLY A 239 6.55 20.07 -20.77
C GLY A 239 6.95 21.31 -19.97
N ALA A 240 7.27 21.14 -18.68
CA ALA A 240 7.71 22.20 -17.78
C ALA A 240 9.17 22.63 -18.02
N ASN A 241 10.10 21.76 -18.42
CA ASN A 241 11.44 22.16 -18.90
C ASN A 241 11.41 22.70 -20.32
N ARG A 242 10.47 22.35 -21.22
CA ARG A 242 10.31 23.10 -22.48
C ARG A 242 9.69 24.46 -22.23
N LEU A 243 8.69 24.60 -21.35
CA LEU A 243 8.18 25.92 -20.99
C LEU A 243 9.24 26.72 -20.22
N THR A 244 9.91 26.15 -19.23
CA THR A 244 10.93 26.87 -18.45
C THR A 244 12.24 27.06 -19.22
N ASN A 245 12.63 26.21 -20.18
CA ASN A 245 13.76 26.47 -21.08
C ASN A 245 13.38 27.38 -22.24
N THR A 246 12.13 27.40 -22.70
CA THR A 246 11.69 28.39 -23.72
C THR A 246 11.50 29.75 -23.07
N VAL A 247 10.94 29.82 -21.86
CA VAL A 247 10.85 31.06 -21.06
C VAL A 247 12.24 31.46 -20.54
N LYS A 248 13.10 30.53 -20.06
CA LYS A 248 14.51 30.85 -19.73
C LYS A 248 15.31 31.23 -20.96
N ASN A 249 15.16 30.61 -22.12
CA ASN A 249 15.96 30.97 -23.31
C ASN A 249 15.43 32.23 -23.99
N LYS A 250 14.12 32.49 -23.95
CA LYS A 250 13.51 33.74 -24.43
C LYS A 250 13.82 34.89 -23.47
N ALA A 251 13.73 34.68 -22.15
CA ALA A 251 14.20 35.62 -21.15
C ALA A 251 15.73 35.78 -21.21
N LYS A 252 16.52 34.72 -21.37
CA LYS A 252 18.00 34.79 -21.48
C LYS A 252 18.46 35.47 -22.77
N ASN A 253 17.71 35.38 -23.88
CA ASN A 253 18.01 36.10 -25.12
C ASN A 253 17.51 37.55 -25.10
N GLN A 254 16.38 37.84 -24.44
CA GLN A 254 15.95 39.23 -24.18
C GLN A 254 16.90 39.92 -23.19
N LEU A 255 17.28 39.23 -22.13
CA LEU A 255 18.24 39.67 -21.13
C LEU A 255 19.66 39.75 -21.71
N ARG A 256 20.07 38.91 -22.67
CA ARG A 256 21.37 39.06 -23.37
C ARG A 256 21.46 40.31 -24.23
N ASN A 257 20.35 40.75 -24.81
CA ASN A 257 20.30 41.94 -25.65
C ASN A 257 20.20 43.24 -24.83
N GLU A 258 19.82 43.15 -23.55
CA GLU A 258 19.77 44.29 -22.62
C GLU A 258 20.96 44.33 -21.63
N ILE A 259 21.58 43.19 -21.28
CA ILE A 259 22.77 43.08 -20.38
C ILE A 259 24.06 43.68 -20.98
N LEU A 260 24.04 44.13 -22.23
CA LEU A 260 25.10 45.01 -22.73
C LEU A 260 25.04 46.43 -22.12
N LYS A 261 24.11 46.70 -21.20
CA LYS A 261 24.03 47.96 -20.44
C LYS A 261 23.70 47.70 -18.95
N ASP A 262 24.75 47.75 -18.13
CA ASP A 262 24.78 48.05 -16.69
C ASP A 262 24.16 47.12 -15.62
N SER A 263 25.09 46.54 -14.83
CA SER A 263 25.20 46.53 -13.35
C SER A 263 24.08 46.00 -12.43
N PHE A 264 24.48 45.05 -11.57
CA PHE A 264 23.68 44.17 -10.69
C PHE A 264 23.26 44.81 -9.36
N HIS A 265 21.96 45.12 -9.18
CA HIS A 265 21.36 45.30 -7.84
C HIS A 265 19.92 44.76 -7.71
N THR A 266 19.15 44.67 -8.79
CA THR A 266 17.73 44.24 -8.82
C THR A 266 17.53 42.73 -8.69
N GLU A 267 18.46 41.90 -9.20
CA GLU A 267 18.34 40.44 -9.21
C GLU A 267 18.33 39.79 -7.81
N ARG A 268 19.07 40.37 -6.85
CA ARG A 268 19.09 39.86 -5.45
C ARG A 268 17.77 40.12 -4.72
N GLN A 269 17.07 41.19 -5.10
CA GLN A 269 15.79 41.58 -4.52
C GLN A 269 14.65 40.73 -5.09
N ILE A 270 14.71 40.41 -6.39
CA ILE A 270 13.74 39.51 -7.07
C ILE A 270 13.84 38.09 -6.51
N ALA A 271 15.05 37.55 -6.33
CA ALA A 271 15.25 36.23 -5.74
C ALA A 271 14.72 36.14 -4.29
N GLY A 272 14.94 37.18 -3.48
CA GLY A 272 14.42 37.24 -2.11
C GLY A 272 12.88 37.32 -2.04
N ASN A 273 12.26 38.00 -2.99
CA ASN A 273 10.80 38.15 -3.05
C ASN A 273 10.10 36.85 -3.50
N VAL A 274 10.71 36.11 -4.44
CA VAL A 274 10.22 34.77 -4.87
C VAL A 274 10.21 33.78 -3.70
N MET A 275 11.24 33.80 -2.85
CA MET A 275 11.32 32.94 -1.67
C MET A 275 10.27 33.31 -0.60
N LYS A 276 9.94 34.59 -0.46
CA LYS A 276 8.85 35.05 0.42
C LYS A 276 7.48 34.55 -0.06
N VAL A 277 7.19 34.62 -1.37
CA VAL A 277 5.91 34.13 -1.94
C VAL A 277 5.77 32.61 -1.75
N ALA A 278 6.84 31.85 -1.94
CA ALA A 278 6.84 30.40 -1.68
C ALA A 278 6.54 30.07 -0.21
N SER A 279 7.08 30.84 0.74
CA SER A 279 6.82 30.63 2.17
C SER A 279 5.36 30.92 2.59
N ILE A 280 4.69 31.86 1.91
CA ILE A 280 3.29 32.20 2.17
C ILE A 280 2.37 31.09 1.64
N GLY A 281 2.68 30.53 0.46
CA GLY A 281 1.95 29.39 -0.10
C GLY A 281 1.93 28.18 0.85
N ASN A 282 3.08 27.86 1.47
CA ASN A 282 3.18 26.76 2.43
C ASN A 282 2.36 27.01 3.71
N LYS A 283 2.22 28.26 4.17
CA LYS A 283 1.36 28.59 5.32
C LYS A 283 -0.13 28.43 5.02
N ILE A 284 -0.56 28.75 3.80
CA ILE A 284 -1.97 28.59 3.38
C ILE A 284 -2.35 27.11 3.38
N VAL A 285 -1.47 26.24 2.86
CA VAL A 285 -1.67 24.79 2.83
C VAL A 285 -1.81 24.22 4.26
N ASN A 286 -1.00 24.69 5.20
CA ASN A 286 -1.03 24.24 6.59
C ASN A 286 -2.27 24.72 7.37
N ILE A 287 -2.80 25.91 7.07
CA ILE A 287 -4.03 26.41 7.73
C ILE A 287 -5.27 25.71 7.18
N ALA A 288 -5.31 25.43 5.87
CA ALA A 288 -6.40 24.69 5.23
C ALA A 288 -6.52 23.24 5.72
N SER A 289 -5.45 22.70 6.30
CA SER A 289 -5.39 21.34 6.84
C SER A 289 -5.62 21.25 8.35
N ALA A 290 -5.73 22.38 9.07
CA ALA A 290 -5.78 22.41 10.55
C ALA A 290 -7.10 22.94 11.17
N SER A 291 -8.10 23.40 10.40
CA SER A 291 -9.30 24.03 10.98
C SER A 291 -10.63 23.66 10.29
N ASN A 292 -11.74 23.82 11.02
CA ASN A 292 -13.11 23.63 10.50
C ASN A 292 -13.35 24.56 9.28
N PRO A 293 -13.93 24.08 8.17
CA PRO A 293 -13.87 24.76 6.87
C PRO A 293 -14.56 26.12 6.87
N VAL A 294 -15.56 26.34 7.73
CA VAL A 294 -16.27 27.63 7.84
C VAL A 294 -15.43 28.70 8.54
N THR A 295 -14.60 28.32 9.52
CA THR A 295 -13.72 29.26 10.27
C THR A 295 -12.41 29.56 9.56
N ALA A 296 -11.99 28.71 8.61
CA ALA A 296 -10.74 28.85 7.86
C ALA A 296 -10.83 29.81 6.66
N VAL A 297 -12.05 30.08 6.15
CA VAL A 297 -12.25 30.86 4.92
C VAL A 297 -11.68 32.27 5.03
N LYS A 298 -11.92 32.96 6.15
CA LYS A 298 -11.47 34.35 6.35
C LYS A 298 -9.93 34.47 6.43
N PRO A 299 -9.20 33.67 7.25
CA PRO A 299 -7.74 33.72 7.27
C PRO A 299 -7.08 33.26 5.97
N ILE A 300 -7.66 32.29 5.26
CA ILE A 300 -7.15 31.85 3.94
C ILE A 300 -7.34 32.95 2.89
N ALA A 301 -8.50 33.60 2.87
CA ALA A 301 -8.76 34.73 1.97
C ALA A 301 -7.83 35.92 2.26
N GLU A 302 -7.59 36.26 3.52
CA GLU A 302 -6.64 37.34 3.90
C GLU A 302 -5.20 37.01 3.48
N LEU A 303 -4.75 35.77 3.61
CA LEU A 303 -3.43 35.32 3.16
C LEU A 303 -3.32 35.31 1.64
N ALA A 304 -4.35 34.87 0.93
CA ALA A 304 -4.39 34.90 -0.53
C ALA A 304 -4.39 36.34 -1.06
N VAL A 305 -5.16 37.24 -0.43
CA VAL A 305 -5.16 38.68 -0.76
C VAL A 305 -3.80 39.31 -0.48
N ASN A 306 -3.13 38.94 0.62
CA ASN A 306 -1.77 39.42 0.92
C ASN A 306 -0.73 38.87 -0.06
N ALA A 307 -0.85 37.62 -0.50
CA ALA A 307 0.00 37.04 -1.54
C ALA A 307 -0.21 37.78 -2.87
N ILE A 308 -1.46 38.03 -3.27
CA ILE A 308 -1.79 38.78 -4.49
C ILE A 308 -1.30 40.22 -4.40
N LYS A 309 -1.47 40.91 -3.27
CA LYS A 309 -0.92 42.27 -3.06
C LYS A 309 0.60 42.30 -3.11
N THR A 310 1.25 41.26 -2.61
CA THR A 310 2.73 41.13 -2.65
C THR A 310 3.21 40.88 -4.09
N ILE A 311 2.56 39.98 -4.82
CA ILE A 311 2.83 39.70 -6.25
C ILE A 311 2.54 40.95 -7.09
N HIS A 312 1.45 41.66 -6.80
CA HIS A 312 1.09 42.89 -7.49
C HIS A 312 2.12 44.00 -7.22
N ARG A 313 2.59 44.19 -5.98
CA ARG A 313 3.70 45.10 -5.65
C ARG A 313 4.99 44.76 -6.39
N ILE A 314 5.33 43.46 -6.50
CA ILE A 314 6.50 43.00 -7.25
C ILE A 314 6.33 43.27 -8.76
N SER A 315 5.10 43.19 -9.27
CA SER A 315 4.78 43.42 -10.68
C SER A 315 4.63 44.91 -11.04
N THR A 316 4.29 45.78 -10.08
CA THR A 316 4.13 47.24 -10.31
C THR A 316 5.37 48.05 -9.93
N SER A 317 6.32 47.48 -9.19
CA SER A 317 7.65 48.06 -8.97
C SER A 317 8.62 47.79 -10.14
N GLY A 318 8.13 47.79 -11.39
CA GLY A 318 8.96 47.59 -12.56
C GLY A 318 9.79 48.84 -12.88
N LEU A 319 11.11 48.66 -12.91
CA LEU A 319 12.22 49.63 -13.08
C LEU A 319 12.73 50.25 -11.76
#